data_AF-A0A7W8E710-F1
#
_entry.id   AF-A0A7W8E710-F1
#
_cell.length_a   1.000
_cell.length_b   1.000
_cell.length_c   1.000
_cell.angle_alpha   90.00
_cell.angle_beta   90.00
_cell.angle_gamma   90.00
#
_symmetry.space_group_name_H-M   'P 1'
#
loop_
_entity.id
_entity.type
_entity.pdbx_description
1 polymer ?
#
loop_
_entity_poly.entity_id
_entity_poly.type
_entity_poly.pdbx_seq_one_letter_code
_entity_poly.pdbx_strand_id
1 'polypeptide(L)' 'MSVQSGWEKVLPFFTEDLQALILDPTISEIMINGITGVYAEKSGVIEHIQLQNE' A
#
# COMPACT_ATOMS: atom_id res chain seq x y z
N MET A 1 -2.92 -23.94 -10.40
CA MET A 1 -1.97 -22.91 -10.85
C MET A 1 -1.79 -21.96 -9.68
N SER A 2 -0.64 -22.03 -9.01
CA SER A 2 -0.27 -20.97 -8.07
C SER A 2 -0.10 -19.71 -8.90
N VAL A 3 -1.05 -18.77 -8.80
CA VAL A 3 -0.81 -17.40 -9.24
C VAL A 3 0.21 -16.91 -8.24
N GLN A 4 1.49 -17.17 -8.52
CA GLN A 4 2.59 -16.56 -7.81
C GLN A 4 2.48 -15.09 -8.20
N SER A 5 1.69 -14.38 -7.40
CA SER A 5 1.23 -13.03 -7.68
C SER A 5 2.49 -12.21 -7.90
N GLY A 6 2.60 -11.53 -9.04
CA GLY A 6 3.80 -10.81 -9.45
C GLY A 6 4.37 -9.86 -8.39
N TRP A 7 3.58 -9.56 -7.35
CA TRP A 7 3.96 -8.99 -6.07
C TRP A 7 5.31 -9.43 -5.50
N GLU A 8 5.73 -10.70 -5.61
CA GLU A 8 7.06 -11.14 -5.13
C GLU A 8 8.22 -10.35 -5.77
N LYS A 9 8.01 -9.81 -6.99
CA LYS A 9 9.00 -9.00 -7.70
C LYS A 9 9.01 -7.53 -7.30
N VAL A 10 7.96 -7.06 -6.63
CA VAL A 10 7.70 -5.62 -6.42
C VAL A 10 7.64 -5.25 -4.94
N LEU A 11 7.07 -6.10 -4.09
CA LEU A 11 6.94 -5.84 -2.64
C LEU A 11 8.27 -5.54 -1.94
N PRO A 12 9.40 -6.22 -2.24
CA PRO A 12 10.66 -5.95 -1.54
C PRO A 12 11.24 -4.55 -1.74
N PHE A 13 10.70 -3.75 -2.67
CA PHE A 13 11.10 -2.35 -2.86
C PHE A 13 10.34 -1.38 -1.96
N PHE A 14 9.38 -1.86 -1.18
CA PHE A 14 8.55 -1.08 -0.26
C PHE A 14 8.80 -1.47 1.19
N THR A 15 8.55 -0.53 2.11
CA THR A 15 8.57 -0.80 3.57
C THR A 15 7.48 -1.78 3.97
N GLU A 16 7.62 -2.44 5.13
CA GLU A 16 6.62 -3.41 5.62
C GLU A 16 5.22 -2.80 5.73
N ASP A 17 5.12 -1.56 6.26
CA ASP A 17 3.86 -0.81 6.33
C ASP A 17 3.20 -0.64 4.96
N LEU A 18 3.98 -0.29 3.93
CA LEU A 18 3.43 -0.07 2.59
C LEU A 18 3.09 -1.38 1.89
N GLN A 19 3.85 -2.46 2.14
CA GLN A 19 3.50 -3.79 1.66
C GLN A 19 2.15 -4.27 2.23
N ALA A 20 1.90 -4.02 3.52
CA ALA A 20 0.63 -4.36 4.16
C ALA A 20 -0.56 -3.63 3.51
N LEU A 21 -0.39 -2.36 3.14
CA LEU A 21 -1.40 -1.59 2.41
C LEU A 21 -1.62 -2.16 0.99
N ILE A 22 -0.55 -2.47 0.25
CA ILE A 22 -0.64 -3.00 -1.13
C ILE A 22 -1.39 -4.34 -1.16
N LEU A 23 -1.23 -5.15 -0.11
CA LEU A 23 -1.84 -6.47 -0.01
C LEU A 23 -3.24 -6.45 0.64
N ASP A 24 -3.71 -5.30 1.12
CA ASP A 24 -5.06 -5.17 1.69
C ASP A 24 -6.11 -5.19 0.56
N PRO A 25 -6.96 -6.24 0.48
CA PRO A 25 -7.96 -6.37 -0.58
C PRO A 25 -9.11 -5.35 -0.47
N THR A 26 -9.18 -4.60 0.63
CA THR A 26 -10.15 -3.52 0.83
C THR A 26 -9.70 -2.18 0.28
N ILE A 27 -8.41 -2.07 -0.08
CA ILE A 27 -7.81 -0.87 -0.66
C ILE A 27 -7.83 -0.99 -2.18
N SER A 28 -8.41 -0.01 -2.86
CA SER A 28 -8.40 0.00 -4.33
C SER A 28 -7.26 0.84 -4.92
N GLU A 29 -6.80 1.86 -4.19
CA GLU A 29 -5.75 2.77 -4.63
C GLU A 29 -4.89 3.22 -3.45
N ILE A 30 -3.58 3.34 -3.68
CA ILE A 30 -2.63 3.96 -2.77
C ILE A 30 -1.98 5.13 -3.49
N MET A 31 -2.04 6.31 -2.86
CA MET A 31 -1.37 7.52 -3.34
C MET A 31 -0.20 7.87 -2.42
N ILE A 32 0.99 8.04 -3.02
CA ILE A 32 2.19 8.52 -2.33
C ILE A 32 2.44 9.96 -2.76
N ASN A 33 2.27 10.92 -1.85
CA ASN A 33 2.45 12.33 -2.15
C ASN A 33 3.70 12.89 -1.47
N GLY A 34 4.88 12.54 -1.98
CA GLY A 34 6.16 13.08 -1.51
C GLY A 34 6.32 13.01 0.02
N ILE A 35 6.59 14.16 0.66
CA ILE A 35 6.69 14.29 2.12
C ILE A 35 5.32 14.52 2.82
N THR A 36 4.27 14.75 2.05
CA THR A 36 2.93 15.08 2.54
C THR A 36 2.14 13.87 3.03
N GLY A 37 2.65 12.65 2.83
CA GLY A 37 2.11 11.42 3.40
C GLY A 37 1.60 10.42 2.36
N VAL A 38 1.12 9.28 2.88
CA VAL A 38 0.49 8.20 2.11
C VAL A 38 -1.01 8.24 2.35
N TYR A 39 -1.78 8.02 1.29
CA TYR A 39 -3.24 7.99 1.35
C TYR A 39 -3.72 6.68 0.72
N ALA A 40 -4.80 6.11 1.27
CA ALA A 40 -5.44 4.93 0.74
C ALA A 40 -6.91 5.20 0.46
N GLU A 41 -7.40 4.73 -0.68
CA GLU A 41 -8.84 4.64 -0.94
C GLU A 41 -9.38 3.35 -0.34
N LYS A 42 -10.45 3.48 0.45
CA LYS A 42 -11.20 2.37 1.02
C LYS A 42 -12.69 2.64 0.95
N SER A 43 -13.43 1.82 0.20
CA SER A 43 -14.90 1.87 0.12
C SER A 43 -15.48 3.24 -0.25
N GLY A 44 -14.81 3.97 -1.13
CA GLY A 44 -15.16 5.31 -1.61
C GLY A 44 -14.61 6.46 -0.77
N VAL A 45 -13.83 6.18 0.28
CA VAL A 45 -13.27 7.19 1.20
C VAL A 45 -11.76 7.23 1.08
N ILE A 46 -11.18 8.43 0.97
CA ILE A 46 -9.73 8.64 1.03
C ILE A 46 -9.32 8.85 2.48
N GLU A 47 -8.46 7.97 2.98
CA GLU A 47 -7.91 8.01 4.33
C GLU A 47 -6.42 8.39 4.29
N HIS A 48 -5.99 9.27 5.20
CA HIS A 48 -4.58 9.57 5.41
C HIS A 48 -3.95 8.48 6.26
N ILE A 49 -2.90 7.83 5.75
CA ILE A 49 -2.20 6.75 6.42
C ILE A 49 -0.95 7.29 7.08
N GLN A 50 -0.91 7.14 8.41
CA GLN A 50 0.25 7.50 9.20
C GLN A 50 1.26 6.35 9.17
N LEU A 51 2.31 6.52 8.37
CA LEU A 51 3.43 5.59 8.34
C LEU A 51 4.26 5.76 9.62
N GLN A 52 4.71 4.65 10.20
CA GLN A 52 5.68 4.72 11.30
C GLN A 52 7.07 4.94 10.68
N ASN A 53 7.77 5.99 11.13
CA ASN A 53 9.16 6.16 10.75
C ASN A 53 10.00 5.17 11.57
N GLU A 54 10.69 4.25 10.91
CA GLU A 54 11.78 3.47 11.49
C GLU A 54 13.04 4.33 11.71
#